data_AF-A0AA95ZBI3-F1
#
_entry.id   AF-A0AA95ZBI3-F1
#
_cell.length_a   1.000
_cell.length_b   1.000
_cell.length_c   1.000
_cell.angle_alpha   90.00
_cell.angle_beta   90.00
_cell.angle_gamma   90.00
#
_symmetry.space_group_name_H-M   'P 1'
#
loop_
_entity.id
_entity.type
_entity.pdbx_description
1 polymer ?
#
loop_
_entity_poly.entity_id
_entity_poly.type
_entity_poly.pdbx_seq_one_letter_code
_entity_poly.pdbx_strand_id
1 'polypeptide(L)' 'MAATGGQRSGSLRAEIKGCVREPFAIEQDEDRATVTSRVTGNFRGGPVDLRYSFVLETDKIASLEIGL' A
#
# COMPACT_ATOMS: atom_id res chain seq x y z
N MET A 1 -39.43 14.39 33.95
CA MET A 1 -39.05 12.96 34.03
C MET A 1 -38.72 12.49 32.62
N ALA A 2 -37.46 12.08 32.42
CA ALA A 2 -36.86 11.31 31.31
C ALA A 2 -37.15 11.67 29.84
N ALA A 3 -36.07 12.02 29.14
CA ALA A 3 -35.92 12.01 27.69
C ALA A 3 -35.48 10.61 27.20
N THR A 4 -35.84 10.22 25.97
CA THR A 4 -35.08 9.26 25.14
C THR A 4 -35.55 9.45 23.70
N GLY A 5 -34.76 9.85 22.70
CA GLY A 5 -33.35 9.56 22.47
C GLY A 5 -33.21 8.59 21.30
N GLY A 6 -33.74 8.96 20.12
CA GLY A 6 -33.62 8.17 18.89
C GLY A 6 -32.21 8.28 18.31
N GLN A 7 -31.34 7.38 18.74
CA GLN A 7 -29.92 7.37 18.42
C GLN A 7 -29.69 7.03 16.94
N ARG A 8 -29.51 8.05 16.09
CA ARG A 8 -28.90 7.89 14.77
C ARG A 8 -27.40 7.65 14.95
N SER A 9 -26.99 6.41 15.21
CA SER A 9 -25.58 6.04 15.25
C SER A 9 -25.24 5.15 14.06
N GLY A 10 -25.24 5.74 12.87
CA GLY A 10 -24.53 5.18 11.73
C GLY A 10 -23.06 5.51 11.87
N SER A 11 -22.34 4.84 12.78
CA SER A 11 -20.88 4.90 12.82
C SER A 11 -20.34 3.85 11.85
N LEU A 12 -20.23 4.22 10.58
CA LEU A 12 -19.43 3.44 9.63
C LEU A 12 -17.96 3.68 10.01
N ARG A 13 -17.42 2.85 10.90
CA ARG A 13 -15.97 2.73 11.05
C ARG A 13 -15.48 2.14 9.73
N ALA A 14 -14.92 2.98 8.86
CA ALA A 14 -14.22 2.49 7.70
C ALA A 14 -13.14 1.51 8.19
N GLU A 15 -13.34 0.22 7.94
CA GLU A 15 -12.32 -0.78 8.19
C GLU A 15 -11.12 -0.40 7.33
N ILE A 16 -9.98 -0.06 7.97
CA ILE A 16 -8.73 0.19 7.27
C ILE A 16 -8.35 -1.13 6.60
N LYS A 17 -8.64 -1.25 5.30
CA LYS A 17 -8.35 -2.44 4.50
C LYS A 17 -6.83 -2.52 4.31
N GLY A 18 -6.16 -3.27 5.18
CA GLY A 18 -4.70 -3.41 5.17
C GLY A 18 -4.17 -4.24 4.01
N CYS A 19 -2.87 -4.07 3.72
CA CYS A 19 -2.07 -4.96 2.89
C CYS A 19 -0.68 -5.11 3.51
N VAL A 20 -0.09 -6.28 3.36
CA VAL A 20 1.28 -6.60 3.78
C VAL A 20 2.16 -6.65 2.53
N ARG A 21 3.38 -6.12 2.62
CA ARG A 21 4.38 -6.13 1.54
C ARG A 21 5.60 -6.89 2.04
N GLU A 22 6.02 -7.90 1.30
CA GLU A 22 7.17 -8.75 1.61
C GLU A 22 8.19 -8.61 0.47
N PRO A 23 9.19 -7.71 0.60
CA PRO A 23 10.24 -7.56 -0.40
C PRO A 23 11.08 -8.85 -0.51
N PHE A 24 11.36 -9.28 -1.74
CA PHE A 24 12.14 -10.51 -1.96
C PHE A 24 13.21 -10.39 -3.05
N ALA A 25 13.19 -9.33 -3.87
CA ALA A 25 14.23 -9.07 -4.86
C ALA A 25 14.52 -7.57 -4.96
N ILE A 26 15.78 -7.24 -5.24
CA ILE A 26 16.23 -5.89 -5.56
C ILE A 26 17.14 -5.94 -6.79
N GLU A 27 16.88 -5.04 -7.73
CA GLU A 27 17.70 -4.80 -8.92
C GLU A 27 18.15 -3.34 -8.88
N GLN A 28 19.40 -3.06 -9.23
CA GLN A 28 19.94 -1.70 -9.25
C GLN A 28 20.69 -1.47 -10.57
N ASP A 29 20.37 -0.37 -11.24
CA ASP A 29 20.87 0.01 -12.56
C ASP A 29 21.07 1.53 -12.57
N GLU A 30 22.32 1.99 -12.69
CA GLU A 30 22.69 3.42 -12.66
C GLU A 30 21.99 4.23 -11.54
N ASP A 31 20.98 5.03 -11.91
CA ASP A 31 20.18 5.91 -11.06
C ASP A 31 18.83 5.27 -10.61
N ARG A 32 18.56 4.04 -11.02
CA ARG A 32 17.30 3.32 -10.77
C ARG A 32 17.50 2.12 -9.83
N ALA A 33 16.65 2.00 -8.82
CA ALA A 33 16.52 0.82 -7.98
C ALA A 33 15.11 0.22 -8.12
N THR A 34 15.00 -1.06 -8.42
CA THR A 34 13.72 -1.77 -8.49
C THR A 34 13.60 -2.76 -7.35
N VAL A 35 12.60 -2.58 -6.48
CA VAL A 35 12.28 -3.54 -5.41
C VAL A 35 11.06 -4.34 -5.83
N THR A 36 11.17 -5.66 -5.84
CA THR A 36 10.01 -6.54 -6.08
C THR A 36 9.51 -7.08 -4.76
N SER A 37 8.22 -6.93 -4.50
CA SER A 37 7.58 -7.39 -3.26
C SER A 37 6.32 -8.18 -3.54
N ARG A 38 6.12 -9.25 -2.76
CA ARG A 38 4.83 -9.92 -2.70
C ARG A 38 3.88 -9.09 -1.86
N VAL A 39 2.69 -8.90 -2.38
CA VAL A 39 1.66 -8.04 -1.79
C VAL A 39 0.48 -8.91 -1.45
N THR A 40 0.26 -9.10 -0.16
CA THR A 40 -0.89 -9.86 0.34
C THR A 40 -1.90 -8.90 0.95
N GLY A 41 -3.14 -8.97 0.50
CA GLY A 41 -4.20 -8.11 0.99
C GLY A 41 -5.53 -8.46 0.37
N ASN A 42 -6.50 -7.60 0.59
CA ASN A 42 -7.90 -7.89 0.27
C ASN A 42 -8.24 -7.53 -1.19
N PHE A 43 -7.43 -8.04 -2.13
CA PHE A 43 -7.53 -7.84 -3.58
C PHE A 43 -8.34 -8.97 -4.22
N ARG A 44 -9.18 -8.63 -5.21
CA ARG A 44 -9.90 -9.61 -6.04
C ARG A 44 -8.90 -10.26 -7.01
N GLY A 45 -8.12 -11.23 -6.52
CA GLY A 45 -7.07 -11.88 -7.29
C GLY A 45 -6.02 -12.62 -6.46
N GLY A 46 -6.02 -12.44 -5.13
CA GLY A 46 -5.02 -13.04 -4.25
C GLY A 46 -3.76 -12.17 -4.12
N PRO A 47 -2.64 -12.75 -3.64
CA PRO A 47 -1.37 -12.05 -3.60
C PRO A 47 -0.91 -11.65 -5.00
N VAL A 48 -0.28 -10.48 -5.10
CA VAL A 48 0.30 -9.98 -6.35
C VAL A 48 1.74 -9.58 -6.10
N ASP A 49 2.62 -9.82 -7.07
CA ASP A 49 3.98 -9.31 -7.00
C ASP A 49 3.99 -7.93 -7.67
N LEU A 50 4.46 -6.90 -6.95
CA LEU A 50 4.61 -5.54 -7.48
C LEU A 50 6.07 -5.15 -7.55
N ARG A 51 6.40 -4.41 -8.60
CA ARG A 51 7.69 -3.78 -8.82
C ARG A 51 7.60 -2.30 -8.43
N TYR A 52 8.48 -1.88 -7.54
CA TYR A 52 8.65 -0.49 -7.13
C TYR A 52 9.95 0.03 -7.73
N SER A 53 9.84 0.85 -8.76
CA SER A 53 11.00 1.43 -9.46
C SER A 53 11.25 2.84 -8.95
N PHE A 54 12.34 3.02 -8.23
CA PHE A 54 12.79 4.29 -7.67
C PHE A 54 13.86 4.89 -8.57
N VAL A 55 13.72 6.16 -8.93
CA VAL A 55 14.83 6.96 -9.47
C VAL A 55 15.43 7.76 -8.32
N LEU A 56 16.75 7.71 -8.16
CA LEU A 56 17.49 8.35 -7.08
C LEU A 56 18.32 9.53 -7.59
N GLU A 57 18.09 10.71 -7.03
CA GLU A 57 18.91 11.89 -7.27
C GLU A 57 19.33 12.50 -5.93
N THR A 58 20.64 12.72 -5.75
CA THR A 58 21.20 13.32 -4.51
C THR A 58 20.68 12.63 -3.25
N ASP A 59 20.74 11.29 -3.22
CA ASP A 59 20.28 10.43 -2.12
C ASP A 59 18.79 10.55 -1.75
N LYS A 60 17.97 11.08 -2.66
CA LYS A 60 16.51 11.17 -2.50
C LYS A 60 15.79 10.44 -3.62
N ILE A 61 14.58 9.98 -3.34
CA ILE A 61 13.67 9.46 -4.36
C ILE A 61 13.17 10.65 -5.18
N ALA A 62 13.63 10.74 -6.43
CA ALA A 62 13.16 11.72 -7.41
C ALA A 62 11.84 11.25 -8.06
N SER A 63 11.68 9.95 -8.28
CA SER A 63 10.48 9.33 -8.85
C SER A 63 10.20 7.95 -8.28
N LEU A 64 8.92 7.57 -8.26
CA LEU A 64 8.45 6.23 -7.93
C LEU A 64 7.41 5.78 -8.97
N GLU A 65 7.69 4.66 -9.64
CA GLU A 65 6.72 3.92 -10.44
C GLU A 65 6.33 2.61 -9.73
N ILE A 66 5.04 2.27 -9.76
CA ILE A 66 4.51 1.00 -9.23
C ILE A 66 3.87 0.23 -10.39
N GLY A 67 4.47 -0.91 -10.73
CA GLY A 67 4.02 -1.79 -11.80
C GLY A 67 3.82 -3.23 -11.33
N LEU A 68 3.23 -4.04 -12.22
CA LEU A 68 3.16 -5.50 -12.11
C LEU A 68 4.44 -6.14 -12.68
#